data_AF-A0A1H4DCW5-F1
#
_entry.id   AF-A0A1H4DCW5-F1
#
_cell.length_a   1.000
_cell.length_b   1.000
_cell.length_c   1.000
_cell.angle_alpha   90.00
_cell.angle_beta   90.00
_cell.angle_gamma   90.00
#
_symmetry.space_group_name_H-M   'P 1'
#
loop_
_entity.id
_entity.type
_entity.pdbx_description
1 polymer ?
#
loop_
_entity_poly.entity_id
_entity_poly.type
_entity_poly.pdbx_seq_one_letter_code
_entity_poly.pdbx_strand_id
1 'polypeptide(L)'
;METFYHGTSVLFKQFDIAHALEGDGKAKFGFGTYVTESYTSAAHYAYNKKRPENKSYYVYTLEIPDMTEENHLFSVCPVHLSIIERTEKALGEHVPDEARQVGKLFRKYVGNKLIGKTGTIKQLTNKADLDAEKAAAKFFSEIGLEYFAWPQAQSKPDGLTNRVVLNIDKIRIVRIDKVELDPKHFQLVPGSEKEIPFDSF
;
A
#
# COMPACT_ATOMS: atom_id res chain seq x y z
N MET A 1 6.63 2.80 -16.25
CA MET A 1 6.19 1.67 -15.42
C MET A 1 7.35 1.28 -14.52
N GLU A 2 7.07 1.03 -13.25
CA GLU A 2 8.07 0.62 -12.26
C GLU A 2 7.85 -0.83 -11.83
N THR A 3 8.96 -1.53 -11.54
CA THR A 3 8.92 -2.91 -11.04
C THR A 3 8.79 -2.94 -9.53
N PHE A 4 7.79 -3.67 -9.03
CA PHE A 4 7.50 -3.84 -7.62
C PHE A 4 7.20 -5.30 -7.28
N TYR A 5 7.19 -5.62 -5.99
CA TYR A 5 6.97 -6.97 -5.51
C TYR A 5 5.82 -7.04 -4.49
N HIS A 6 5.03 -8.10 -4.56
CA HIS A 6 3.99 -8.44 -3.59
C HIS A 6 4.19 -9.86 -3.07
N GLY A 7 4.19 -10.01 -1.75
CA GLY A 7 4.32 -11.30 -1.08
C GLY A 7 3.00 -11.80 -0.56
N THR A 8 2.69 -13.08 -0.80
CA THR A 8 1.47 -13.71 -0.31
C THR A 8 1.65 -15.21 -0.14
N SER A 9 0.80 -15.82 0.68
CA SER A 9 0.70 -17.28 0.83
C SER A 9 -0.36 -17.91 -0.10
N VAL A 10 -0.99 -17.10 -0.95
CA VAL A 10 -2.07 -17.52 -1.85
C VAL A 10 -1.66 -17.34 -3.31
N LEU A 11 -1.90 -18.37 -4.11
CA LEU A 11 -1.71 -18.33 -5.56
C LEU A 11 -2.98 -17.81 -6.25
N PHE A 12 -2.87 -16.80 -7.10
CA PHE A 12 -3.97 -16.16 -7.81
C PHE A 12 -3.52 -15.57 -9.16
N LYS A 13 -4.47 -15.39 -10.07
CA LYS A 13 -4.20 -14.82 -11.42
C LYS A 13 -4.36 -13.31 -11.50
N GLN A 14 -5.11 -12.73 -10.57
CA GLN A 14 -5.39 -11.31 -10.53
C GLN A 14 -5.57 -10.86 -9.08
N PHE A 15 -5.26 -9.60 -8.82
CA PHE A 15 -5.59 -8.99 -7.54
C PHE A 15 -7.10 -8.83 -7.41
N ASP A 16 -7.59 -9.00 -6.19
CA ASP A 16 -8.97 -8.73 -5.82
C ASP A 16 -8.98 -8.01 -4.47
N ILE A 17 -9.54 -6.80 -4.47
CA ILE A 17 -9.62 -5.96 -3.28
C ILE A 17 -10.52 -6.57 -2.20
N ALA A 18 -11.41 -7.51 -2.55
CA ALA A 18 -12.23 -8.24 -1.58
C ALA A 18 -11.37 -9.06 -0.59
N HIS A 19 -10.18 -9.49 -1.03
CA HIS A 19 -9.22 -10.22 -0.20
C HIS A 19 -8.21 -9.30 0.53
N ALA A 20 -8.36 -7.98 0.42
CA ALA A 20 -7.55 -7.05 1.20
C ALA A 20 -7.68 -7.35 2.70
N LEU A 21 -6.56 -7.29 3.43
CA LEU A 21 -6.45 -7.56 4.88
C LEU A 21 -6.52 -9.04 5.30
N GLU A 22 -6.66 -10.01 4.40
CA GLU A 22 -6.61 -11.44 4.77
C GLU A 22 -5.22 -11.91 5.26
N GLY A 23 -4.17 -11.12 4.99
CA GLY A 23 -2.86 -11.27 5.61
C GLY A 23 -2.86 -10.84 7.09
N ASP A 24 -2.08 -9.81 7.42
CA ASP A 24 -1.92 -9.36 8.81
C ASP A 24 -3.14 -8.62 9.39
N GLY A 25 -4.13 -8.28 8.56
CA GLY A 25 -5.35 -7.58 8.97
C GLY A 25 -5.20 -6.08 9.17
N LYS A 26 -4.09 -5.46 8.76
CA LYS A 26 -3.79 -4.06 9.11
C LYS A 26 -3.70 -3.15 7.88
N ALA A 27 -4.41 -2.03 7.94
CA ALA A 27 -4.32 -0.93 6.98
C ALA A 27 -3.43 0.22 7.50
N LYS A 28 -2.25 -0.10 8.06
CA LYS A 28 -1.42 0.87 8.80
C LYS A 28 -0.98 2.08 7.94
N PHE A 29 -0.74 1.85 6.66
CA PHE A 29 -0.28 2.86 5.70
C PHE A 29 -1.31 3.13 4.60
N GLY A 30 -2.52 2.56 4.72
CA GLY A 30 -3.63 2.80 3.83
C GLY A 30 -4.41 1.55 3.53
N PHE A 31 -5.53 1.73 2.86
CA PHE A 31 -6.29 0.63 2.29
C PHE A 31 -5.97 0.50 0.80
N GLY A 32 -5.70 -0.73 0.35
CA GLY A 32 -5.29 -1.04 -1.03
C GLY A 32 -4.31 -2.21 -1.08
N THR A 33 -3.63 -2.36 -2.22
CA THR A 33 -2.66 -3.46 -2.44
C THR A 33 -1.25 -3.03 -2.05
N TYR A 34 -0.65 -3.75 -1.10
CA TYR A 34 0.67 -3.43 -0.57
C TYR A 34 1.76 -4.03 -1.45
N VAL A 35 2.71 -3.20 -1.86
CA VAL A 35 3.85 -3.57 -2.70
C VAL A 35 5.14 -2.94 -2.18
N THR A 36 6.28 -3.53 -2.52
CA THR A 36 7.61 -3.09 -2.09
C THR A 36 8.62 -3.17 -3.23
N GLU A 37 9.60 -2.28 -3.25
CA GLU A 37 10.75 -2.38 -4.18
C GLU A 37 11.69 -3.55 -3.83
N SER A 38 11.56 -4.12 -2.63
CA SER A 38 12.44 -5.17 -2.13
C SER A 38 11.82 -6.56 -2.30
N TYR A 39 12.34 -7.36 -3.23
CA TYR A 39 11.94 -8.77 -3.41
C TYR A 39 12.02 -9.56 -2.10
N THR A 40 13.12 -9.42 -1.36
CA THR A 40 13.32 -10.12 -0.09
C THR A 40 12.32 -9.70 0.98
N SER A 41 11.89 -8.44 0.98
CA SER A 41 10.83 -7.98 1.88
C SER A 41 9.48 -8.55 1.49
N ALA A 42 9.17 -8.60 0.18
CA ALA A 42 7.97 -9.27 -0.31
C ALA A 42 7.96 -10.75 0.11
N ALA A 43 9.06 -11.49 -0.09
CA ALA A 43 9.16 -12.88 0.37
C ALA A 43 8.87 -13.02 1.87
N HIS A 44 9.43 -12.15 2.71
CA HIS A 44 9.13 -12.14 4.16
C HIS A 44 7.65 -11.86 4.45
N TYR A 45 7.00 -10.98 3.69
CA TYR A 45 5.57 -10.70 3.83
C TYR A 45 4.65 -11.82 3.31
N ALA A 46 5.17 -12.77 2.53
CA ALA A 46 4.41 -13.94 2.09
C ALA A 46 4.02 -14.86 3.25
N TYR A 47 4.76 -14.82 4.36
CA TYR A 47 4.41 -15.56 5.56
C TYR A 47 3.15 -15.01 6.23
N ASN A 48 2.11 -15.86 6.35
CA ASN A 48 0.86 -15.50 7.02
C ASN A 48 0.72 -16.22 8.36
N LYS A 49 0.90 -15.47 9.46
CA LYS A 49 0.73 -15.99 10.84
C LYS A 49 -0.66 -16.55 11.14
N LYS A 50 -1.69 -16.15 10.38
CA LYS A 50 -3.07 -16.66 10.54
C LYS A 50 -3.31 -17.98 9.81
N ARG A 51 -2.37 -18.41 8.96
CA ARG A 51 -2.42 -19.68 8.21
C ARG A 51 -1.09 -20.44 8.38
N PRO A 52 -0.68 -20.78 9.62
CA PRO A 52 0.63 -21.38 9.89
C PRO A 52 0.84 -22.76 9.24
N GLU A 53 -0.23 -23.44 8.89
CA GLU A 53 -0.22 -24.70 8.15
C GLU A 53 0.16 -24.51 6.66
N ASN A 54 -0.07 -23.32 6.10
CA ASN A 54 0.26 -23.04 4.72
C ASN A 54 1.75 -22.73 4.58
N LYS A 55 2.48 -23.64 3.94
CA LYS A 55 3.91 -23.53 3.66
C LYS A 55 4.22 -23.14 2.22
N SER A 56 3.21 -22.74 1.46
CA SER A 56 3.40 -22.20 0.12
C SER A 56 3.49 -20.69 0.18
N TYR A 57 4.60 -20.15 -0.30
CA TYR A 57 4.89 -18.72 -0.31
C TYR A 57 5.18 -18.29 -1.73
N TYR A 58 4.62 -17.15 -2.12
CA TYR A 58 4.69 -16.63 -3.47
C TYR A 58 5.14 -15.18 -3.45
N VAL A 59 6.03 -14.84 -4.37
CA VAL A 59 6.40 -13.46 -4.68
C VAL A 59 5.95 -13.15 -6.09
N TYR A 60 5.13 -12.11 -6.21
CA TYR A 60 4.66 -11.60 -7.49
C TYR A 60 5.55 -10.44 -7.87
N THR A 61 6.14 -10.50 -9.06
CA THR A 61 6.75 -9.34 -9.71
C THR A 61 5.66 -8.62 -10.47
N LEU A 62 5.58 -7.31 -10.26
CA LEU A 62 4.51 -6.44 -10.73
C LEU A 62 5.10 -5.29 -11.53
N GLU A 63 4.37 -4.85 -12.54
CA GLU A 63 4.51 -3.52 -13.10
C GLU A 63 3.36 -2.64 -12.63
N ILE A 64 3.71 -1.43 -12.18
CA ILE A 64 2.77 -0.39 -11.76
C ILE A 64 3.13 0.95 -12.43
N PRO A 65 2.19 1.91 -12.55
CA PRO A 65 2.49 3.24 -13.09
C PRO A 65 3.65 3.94 -12.39
N ASP A 66 4.34 4.85 -13.09
CA ASP A 66 5.41 5.63 -12.47
C ASP A 66 4.86 6.55 -11.37
N MET A 67 5.54 6.62 -10.25
CA MET A 67 5.23 7.57 -9.19
C MET A 67 5.74 8.96 -9.56
N THR A 68 4.84 9.94 -9.47
CA THR A 68 5.11 11.36 -9.71
C THR A 68 4.66 12.15 -8.50
N GLU A 69 5.19 13.35 -8.27
CA GLU A 69 4.79 14.20 -7.12
C GLU A 69 3.29 14.48 -7.05
N GLU A 70 2.58 14.36 -8.18
CA GLU A 70 1.15 14.63 -8.28
C GLU A 70 0.26 13.39 -8.12
N ASN A 71 0.78 12.17 -8.15
CA ASN A 71 -0.04 10.95 -8.09
C ASN A 71 0.14 10.12 -6.81
N HIS A 72 0.79 10.67 -5.78
CA HIS A 72 0.94 9.96 -4.52
C HIS A 72 0.91 10.86 -3.29
N LEU A 73 0.58 10.27 -2.14
CA LEU A 73 0.86 10.84 -0.83
C LEU A 73 2.05 10.13 -0.19
N PHE A 74 3.16 10.85 0.00
CA PHE A 74 4.30 10.32 0.74
C PHE A 74 4.13 10.58 2.24
N SER A 75 4.25 9.52 3.05
CA SER A 75 3.84 9.53 4.46
C SER A 75 4.56 10.53 5.37
N VAL A 76 5.79 10.91 5.00
CA VAL A 76 6.69 11.76 5.79
C VAL A 76 7.09 13.06 5.09
N CYS A 77 6.59 13.31 3.87
CA CYS A 77 6.85 14.54 3.13
C CYS A 77 5.59 15.41 3.04
N PRO A 78 5.75 16.74 2.88
CA PRO A 78 4.65 17.65 2.58
C PRO A 78 3.82 17.19 1.38
N VAL A 79 2.53 17.48 1.41
CA VAL A 79 1.63 17.15 0.31
C VAL A 79 1.83 18.14 -0.84
N HIS A 80 1.96 17.63 -2.06
CA HIS A 80 2.10 18.46 -3.25
C HIS A 80 0.87 19.36 -3.45
N LEU A 81 1.09 20.61 -3.89
CA LEU A 81 0.04 21.63 -3.99
C LEU A 81 -1.13 21.19 -4.86
N SER A 82 -0.85 20.56 -6.02
CA SER A 82 -1.90 20.09 -6.93
C SER A 82 -2.81 19.01 -6.32
N ILE A 83 -2.33 18.26 -5.33
CA ILE A 83 -3.13 17.27 -4.60
C ILE A 83 -4.01 17.99 -3.57
N ILE A 84 -3.49 19.00 -2.88
CA ILE A 84 -4.25 19.84 -1.96
C ILE A 84 -5.40 20.51 -2.70
N GLU A 85 -5.12 21.18 -3.82
CA GLU A 85 -6.13 21.88 -4.62
C GLU A 85 -7.24 20.96 -5.13
N ARG A 86 -6.89 19.78 -5.67
CA ARG A 86 -7.88 18.77 -6.09
C ARG A 86 -8.72 18.28 -4.91
N THR A 87 -8.09 18.07 -3.75
CA THR A 87 -8.76 17.62 -2.54
C THR A 87 -9.76 18.66 -2.06
N GLU A 88 -9.33 19.91 -1.88
CA GLU A 88 -10.19 21.00 -1.42
C GLU A 88 -11.34 21.26 -2.39
N LYS A 89 -11.06 21.22 -3.71
CA LYS A 89 -12.09 21.34 -4.73
C LYS A 89 -13.13 20.23 -4.62
N ALA A 90 -12.71 18.98 -4.39
CA ALA A 90 -13.62 17.85 -4.27
C ALA A 90 -14.38 17.83 -2.93
N LEU A 91 -13.78 18.32 -1.84
CA LEU A 91 -14.44 18.44 -0.53
C LEU A 91 -15.32 19.69 -0.41
N GLY A 92 -15.07 20.73 -1.22
CA GLY A 92 -15.73 22.03 -1.12
C GLY A 92 -15.33 22.85 0.11
N GLU A 93 -14.21 22.50 0.76
CA GLU A 93 -13.71 23.17 1.96
C GLU A 93 -12.18 23.20 1.99
N HIS A 94 -11.63 24.12 2.80
CA HIS A 94 -10.21 24.22 3.02
C HIS A 94 -9.71 23.11 3.97
N VAL A 95 -8.64 22.40 3.57
CA VAL A 95 -7.98 21.44 4.47
C VAL A 95 -7.06 22.20 5.44
N PRO A 96 -7.06 21.98 6.76
CA PRO A 96 -6.19 22.70 7.69
C PRO A 96 -4.69 22.52 7.41
N ASP A 97 -3.89 23.55 7.64
CA ASP A 97 -2.43 23.55 7.37
C ASP A 97 -1.70 22.43 8.13
N GLU A 98 -2.13 22.10 9.35
CA GLU A 98 -1.53 21.04 10.14
C GLU A 98 -1.74 19.65 9.52
N ALA A 99 -2.84 19.46 8.77
CA ALA A 99 -3.10 18.22 8.06
C ALA A 99 -2.25 18.08 6.79
N ARG A 100 -1.82 19.19 6.18
CA ARG A 100 -1.01 19.22 4.93
C ARG A 100 0.47 18.94 5.14
N GLN A 101 0.95 19.05 6.38
CA GLN A 101 2.38 18.96 6.71
C GLN A 101 3.03 17.67 6.24
N VAL A 102 2.31 16.54 6.32
CA VAL A 102 2.78 15.27 5.78
C VAL A 102 1.63 14.40 5.26
N GLY A 103 1.90 13.62 4.21
CA GLY A 103 0.87 12.80 3.54
C GLY A 103 0.10 11.86 4.48
N LYS A 104 0.73 11.32 5.54
CA LYS A 104 0.01 10.44 6.49
C LYS A 104 -1.07 11.17 7.29
N LEU A 105 -0.84 12.44 7.64
CA LEU A 105 -1.81 13.24 8.40
C LEU A 105 -2.95 13.67 7.47
N PHE A 106 -2.59 14.11 6.26
CA PHE A 106 -3.53 14.53 5.23
C PHE A 106 -4.53 13.43 4.89
N ARG A 107 -4.01 12.23 4.59
CA ARG A 107 -4.81 11.04 4.30
C ARG A 107 -5.79 10.69 5.43
N LYS A 108 -5.33 10.72 6.69
CA LYS A 108 -6.17 10.41 7.86
C LYS A 108 -7.25 11.47 8.08
N TYR A 109 -6.90 12.74 7.93
CA TYR A 109 -7.84 13.85 8.04
C TYR A 109 -8.97 13.70 7.03
N VAL A 110 -8.62 13.54 5.75
CA VAL A 110 -9.60 13.39 4.65
C VAL A 110 -10.46 12.14 4.88
N GLY A 111 -9.85 11.01 5.19
CA GLY A 111 -10.59 9.77 5.48
C GLY A 111 -11.59 9.92 6.61
N ASN A 112 -11.18 10.48 7.75
CA ASN A 112 -12.07 10.71 8.89
C ASN A 112 -13.21 11.68 8.56
N LYS A 113 -12.92 12.75 7.79
CA LYS A 113 -13.91 13.72 7.36
C LYS A 113 -14.96 13.12 6.43
N LEU A 114 -14.54 12.30 5.48
CA LEU A 114 -15.44 11.62 4.53
C LEU A 114 -16.44 10.68 5.22
N ILE A 115 -16.07 10.11 6.37
CA ILE A 115 -16.98 9.28 7.19
C ILE A 115 -17.72 10.08 8.27
N GLY A 116 -17.69 11.41 8.20
CA GLY A 116 -18.46 12.29 9.09
C GLY A 116 -17.89 12.46 10.50
N LYS A 117 -16.65 12.06 10.77
CA LYS A 117 -16.04 12.31 12.09
C LYS A 117 -15.79 13.79 12.30
N THR A 118 -16.11 14.24 13.50
CA THR A 118 -15.89 15.61 13.97
C THR A 118 -14.88 15.63 15.12
N GLY A 119 -14.27 16.78 15.36
CA GLY A 119 -13.29 16.96 16.42
C GLY A 119 -12.21 17.98 16.06
N THR A 120 -11.21 18.09 16.93
CA THR A 120 -10.02 18.90 16.68
C THR A 120 -9.20 18.32 15.53
N ILE A 121 -8.39 19.15 14.87
CA ILE A 121 -7.49 18.72 13.79
C ILE A 121 -6.58 17.58 14.25
N LYS A 122 -6.10 17.66 15.49
CA LYS A 122 -5.28 16.62 16.13
C LYS A 122 -6.03 15.28 16.27
N GLN A 123 -7.32 15.31 16.60
CA GLN A 123 -8.15 14.09 16.66
C GLN A 123 -8.32 13.47 15.27
N LEU A 124 -8.57 14.30 14.25
CA LEU A 124 -8.82 13.86 12.88
C LEU A 124 -7.54 13.42 12.13
N THR A 125 -6.35 13.80 12.60
CA THR A 125 -5.06 13.46 11.96
C THR A 125 -4.30 12.34 12.67
N ASN A 126 -4.51 12.12 13.97
CA ASN A 126 -3.74 11.13 14.74
C ASN A 126 -4.10 9.68 14.40
N LYS A 127 -5.40 9.38 14.32
CA LYS A 127 -5.92 8.02 14.12
C LYS A 127 -6.97 8.02 13.03
N ALA A 128 -6.94 7.00 12.18
CA ALA A 128 -8.01 6.64 11.27
C ALA A 128 -8.30 5.16 11.51
N ASP A 129 -9.58 4.80 11.54
CA ASP A 129 -10.01 3.40 11.53
C ASP A 129 -10.10 2.91 10.08
N LEU A 130 -10.43 1.62 9.92
CA LEU A 130 -10.46 1.00 8.61
C LEU A 130 -11.45 1.68 7.66
N ASP A 131 -12.59 2.16 8.15
CA ASP A 131 -13.58 2.83 7.31
C ASP A 131 -13.06 4.17 6.81
N ALA A 132 -12.38 4.95 7.65
CA ALA A 132 -11.70 6.17 7.23
C ALA A 132 -10.57 5.88 6.22
N GLU A 133 -9.80 4.80 6.40
CA GLU A 133 -8.74 4.40 5.48
C GLU A 133 -9.29 3.97 4.10
N LYS A 134 -10.41 3.24 4.08
CA LYS A 134 -11.14 2.88 2.85
C LYS A 134 -11.71 4.11 2.15
N ALA A 135 -12.35 5.01 2.90
CA ALA A 135 -12.90 6.25 2.36
C ALA A 135 -11.80 7.12 1.74
N ALA A 136 -10.66 7.27 2.43
CA ALA A 136 -9.50 7.97 1.90
C ALA A 136 -8.99 7.31 0.60
N ALA A 137 -8.76 6.00 0.59
CA ALA A 137 -8.26 5.29 -0.59
C ALA A 137 -9.16 5.47 -1.80
N LYS A 138 -10.48 5.32 -1.63
CA LYS A 138 -11.47 5.54 -2.68
C LYS A 138 -11.42 6.98 -3.20
N PHE A 139 -11.50 7.96 -2.30
CA PHE A 139 -11.48 9.38 -2.66
C PHE A 139 -10.21 9.78 -3.42
N PHE A 140 -9.04 9.37 -2.91
CA PHE A 140 -7.77 9.71 -3.53
C PHE A 140 -7.59 9.07 -4.90
N SER A 141 -8.05 7.83 -5.08
CA SER A 141 -8.13 7.18 -6.38
C SER A 141 -9.01 7.97 -7.37
N GLU A 142 -10.19 8.42 -6.91
CA GLU A 142 -11.14 9.19 -7.74
C GLU A 142 -10.61 10.56 -8.18
N ILE A 143 -9.76 11.20 -7.38
CA ILE A 143 -9.11 12.46 -7.77
C ILE A 143 -7.77 12.26 -8.50
N GLY A 144 -7.42 11.01 -8.85
CA GLY A 144 -6.28 10.68 -9.71
C GLY A 144 -4.96 10.43 -8.98
N LEU A 145 -4.99 9.98 -7.72
CA LEU A 145 -3.81 9.42 -7.06
C LEU A 145 -3.75 7.93 -7.29
N GLU A 146 -2.54 7.43 -7.49
CA GLU A 146 -2.25 6.01 -7.67
C GLU A 146 -1.75 5.37 -6.37
N TYR A 147 -1.08 6.14 -5.50
CA TYR A 147 -0.34 5.59 -4.35
C TYR A 147 -0.50 6.32 -3.02
N PHE A 148 -0.41 5.56 -1.94
CA PHE A 148 0.17 6.02 -0.68
C PHE A 148 1.55 5.38 -0.51
N ALA A 149 2.59 6.17 -0.23
CA ALA A 149 3.97 5.71 -0.21
C ALA A 149 4.68 6.03 1.12
N TRP A 150 5.65 5.18 1.49
CA TRP A 150 6.49 5.40 2.67
C TRP A 150 7.86 4.74 2.49
N PRO A 151 8.91 5.24 3.17
CA PRO A 151 10.22 4.61 3.13
C PRO A 151 10.18 3.29 3.89
N GLN A 152 10.89 2.29 3.37
CA GLN A 152 11.05 0.99 4.02
C GLN A 152 11.69 1.13 5.40
N ALA A 153 12.73 1.97 5.49
CA ALA A 153 13.33 2.36 6.76
C ALA A 153 12.99 3.81 7.08
N GLN A 154 12.27 4.05 8.18
CA GLN A 154 11.92 5.41 8.60
C GLN A 154 13.16 6.28 8.92
N SER A 155 14.30 5.65 9.23
CA SER A 155 15.59 6.32 9.43
C SER A 155 16.32 6.67 8.13
N LYS A 156 15.85 6.18 6.97
CA LYS A 156 16.44 6.43 5.65
C LYS A 156 15.33 6.76 4.63
N PRO A 157 14.81 8.01 4.64
CA PRO A 157 13.67 8.40 3.83
C PRO A 157 13.93 8.33 2.32
N ASP A 158 15.18 8.52 1.88
CA ASP A 158 15.59 8.43 0.47
C ASP A 158 15.96 6.99 0.04
N GLY A 159 15.61 6.00 0.85
CA GLY A 159 15.83 4.59 0.56
C GLY A 159 14.74 3.96 -0.28
N LEU A 160 14.74 2.62 -0.34
CA LEU A 160 13.65 1.86 -0.95
C LEU A 160 12.31 2.22 -0.31
N THR A 161 11.28 2.20 -1.11
CA THR A 161 9.92 2.57 -0.77
C THR A 161 9.00 1.36 -0.77
N ASN A 162 7.94 1.49 0.02
CA ASN A 162 6.77 0.66 -0.05
C ASN A 162 5.59 1.51 -0.48
N ARG A 163 4.61 0.90 -1.14
CA ARG A 163 3.43 1.58 -1.63
C ARG A 163 2.18 0.78 -1.31
N VAL A 164 1.09 1.51 -1.10
CA VAL A 164 -0.27 1.00 -1.26
C VAL A 164 -0.74 1.49 -2.61
N VAL A 165 -1.02 0.57 -3.53
CA VAL A 165 -1.67 0.86 -4.82
C VAL A 165 -3.17 0.98 -4.58
N LEU A 166 -3.74 2.13 -4.97
CA LEU A 166 -5.14 2.46 -4.71
C LEU A 166 -6.10 1.83 -5.72
N ASN A 167 -5.64 1.63 -6.96
CA ASN A 167 -6.40 1.01 -8.04
C ASN A 167 -5.71 -0.27 -8.53
N ILE A 168 -6.34 -1.43 -8.27
CA ILE A 168 -5.79 -2.74 -8.65
C ILE A 168 -5.73 -2.95 -10.17
N ASP A 169 -6.58 -2.26 -10.95
CA ASP A 169 -6.62 -2.38 -12.40
C ASP A 169 -5.35 -1.83 -13.07
N LYS A 170 -4.56 -1.06 -12.30
CA LYS A 170 -3.26 -0.52 -12.72
C LYS A 170 -2.10 -1.47 -12.45
N ILE A 171 -2.34 -2.60 -11.80
CA ILE A 171 -1.31 -3.58 -11.46
C ILE A 171 -1.26 -4.66 -12.53
N ARG A 172 -0.10 -4.83 -13.15
CA ARG A 172 0.16 -5.93 -14.08
C ARG A 172 1.09 -6.95 -13.43
N ILE A 173 0.63 -8.18 -13.27
CA ILE A 173 1.51 -9.27 -12.82
C ILE A 173 2.38 -9.68 -14.01
N VAL A 174 3.70 -9.64 -13.83
CA VAL A 174 4.65 -10.00 -14.89
C VAL A 174 5.33 -11.34 -14.66
N ARG A 175 5.43 -11.77 -13.39
CA ARG A 175 6.05 -13.04 -12.99
C ARG A 175 5.55 -13.46 -11.62
N ILE A 176 5.48 -14.76 -11.38
CA ILE A 176 5.15 -15.34 -10.08
C ILE A 176 6.22 -16.35 -9.72
N ASP A 177 6.85 -16.19 -8.57
CA ASP A 177 7.82 -17.14 -8.03
C ASP A 177 7.25 -17.83 -6.80
N LYS A 178 7.33 -19.16 -6.74
CA LYS A 178 7.25 -19.90 -5.47
C LYS A 178 8.58 -19.77 -4.76
N VAL A 179 8.57 -19.50 -3.46
CA VAL A 179 9.78 -19.35 -2.66
C VAL A 179 9.74 -20.21 -1.41
N GLU A 180 10.91 -20.48 -0.83
CA GLU A 180 11.05 -21.09 0.48
C GLU A 180 11.48 -20.04 1.50
N LEU A 181 10.95 -20.16 2.72
CA LEU A 181 11.28 -19.27 3.84
C LEU A 181 11.94 -20.06 4.96
N ASP A 182 12.99 -19.49 5.55
CA ASP A 182 13.62 -20.02 6.75
C ASP A 182 12.59 -20.12 7.90
N PRO A 183 12.46 -21.26 8.59
CA PRO A 183 11.41 -21.44 9.59
C PRO A 183 11.64 -20.67 10.90
N LYS A 184 12.84 -20.13 11.15
CA LYS A 184 13.15 -19.36 12.38
C LYS A 184 12.83 -17.88 12.22
N HIS A 185 13.15 -17.32 11.05
CA HIS A 185 13.06 -15.88 10.80
C HIS A 185 12.10 -15.51 9.66
N PHE A 186 11.55 -16.50 8.96
CA PHE A 186 10.67 -16.33 7.80
C PHE A 186 11.29 -15.47 6.70
N GLN A 187 12.62 -15.54 6.59
CA GLN A 187 13.39 -14.87 5.55
C GLN A 187 13.52 -15.78 4.33
N LEU A 188 13.61 -15.18 3.14
CA LEU A 188 13.85 -15.90 1.90
C LEU A 188 15.07 -16.81 2.00
N VAL A 189 14.91 -18.08 1.66
CA VAL A 189 16.02 -19.00 1.44
C VAL A 189 16.65 -18.65 0.08
N PRO A 190 17.91 -18.20 0.02
CA PRO A 190 18.52 -17.76 -1.24
C PRO A 190 18.55 -18.88 -2.29
N GLY A 191 18.13 -18.58 -3.51
CA GLY A 191 18.12 -19.54 -4.63
C GLY A 191 16.92 -20.49 -4.63
N SER A 192 15.94 -20.28 -3.74
CA SER A 192 14.72 -21.10 -3.67
C SER A 192 13.62 -20.67 -4.63
N GLU A 193 13.82 -19.58 -5.37
CA GLU A 193 12.84 -18.97 -6.27
C GLU A 193 12.59 -19.87 -7.48
N LYS A 194 11.34 -20.30 -7.63
CA LYS A 194 10.89 -21.20 -8.72
C LYS A 194 9.74 -20.52 -9.44
N GLU A 195 9.98 -20.10 -10.68
CA GLU A 195 8.94 -19.45 -11.47
C GLU A 195 7.76 -20.41 -11.70
N ILE A 196 6.55 -19.87 -11.54
CA ILE A 196 5.30 -20.56 -11.82
C ILE A 196 4.75 -20.02 -13.14
N PRO A 197 4.63 -20.85 -14.18
CA PRO A 197 3.99 -20.44 -15.42
C PRO A 197 2.54 -20.01 -15.18
N PHE A 198 2.09 -18.90 -15.76
CA PHE A 198 0.73 -18.40 -15.59
C PHE A 198 -0.37 -19.39 -16.00
N ASP A 199 -0.06 -20.27 -16.95
CA ASP A 199 -1.01 -21.27 -17.47
C ASP A 199 -1.13 -22.52 -16.57
N SER A 200 -0.39 -22.60 -15.46
CA SER A 200 -0.27 -23.83 -14.68
C SER A 200 -1.26 -23.97 -13.50
N PHE A 201 -2.18 -23.03 -13.29
CA PHE A 201 -3.13 -23.03 -12.17
C PHE A 201 -4.42 -22.28 -12.49
#